data_AF-A0A3D0ZNL2-F1
#
_entry.id   AF-A0A3D0ZNL2-F1
#
_cell.length_a   1.000
_cell.length_b   1.000
_cell.length_c   1.000
_cell.angle_alpha   90.00
_cell.angle_beta   90.00
_cell.angle_gamma   90.00
#
_symmetry.space_group_name_H-M   'P 1'
#
loop_
_entity.id
_entity.type
_entity.pdbx_description
1 polymer ?
#
loop_
_entity_poly.entity_id
_entity_poly.type
_entity_poly.pdbx_seq_one_letter_code
_entity_poly.pdbx_strand_id
1 'polypeptide(L)'
;MSEAFTKDGVEWFLASIPKDSLGAAEIFEAILKMKPGQKRTFKFDPRDPKLCSPGNVEKFHDEIYKATEAIIKTSYEVNLEKGEYLYTVSVVAQVWK
;
A
#
# COMPACT_ATOMS: atom_id res chain seq x y z
N MET A 1 -15.22 -15.12 21.97
CA MET A 1 -14.12 -16.04 21.64
C MET A 1 -12.94 -15.17 21.26
N SER A 2 -11.90 -15.07 22.11
CA SER A 2 -10.68 -14.35 21.74
C SER A 2 -9.69 -15.39 21.25
N GLU A 3 -9.52 -15.47 19.94
CA GLU A 3 -8.40 -16.19 19.36
C GLU A 3 -7.12 -15.48 19.81
N ALA A 4 -6.37 -16.15 20.67
CA ALA A 4 -5.03 -15.75 21.00
C ALA A 4 -4.21 -15.80 19.70
N PHE A 5 -3.89 -14.64 19.14
CA PHE A 5 -2.79 -14.48 18.20
C PHE A 5 -1.53 -14.95 18.92
N THR A 6 -1.20 -16.24 18.80
CA THR A 6 0.00 -16.81 19.38
C THR A 6 1.21 -16.17 18.71
N LYS A 7 2.27 -15.96 19.48
CA LYS A 7 3.53 -15.36 19.01
C LYS A 7 4.06 -16.05 17.75
N ASP A 8 3.87 -17.38 17.66
CA ASP A 8 4.22 -18.19 16.49
C ASP A 8 3.37 -17.85 15.25
N GLY A 9 2.09 -17.53 15.41
CA GLY A 9 1.21 -17.12 14.30
C GLY A 9 1.61 -15.75 13.74
N VAL A 10 2.03 -14.83 14.61
CA VAL A 10 2.56 -13.53 14.18
C VAL A 10 3.90 -13.67 13.49
N GLU A 11 4.81 -14.49 14.00
CA GLU A 11 6.13 -14.71 13.37
C GLU A 11 6.01 -15.43 12.02
N TRP A 12 5.13 -16.43 11.92
CA TRP A 12 4.85 -17.10 10.64
C TRP A 12 4.23 -16.14 9.62
N PHE A 13 3.30 -15.29 10.06
CA PHE A 13 2.67 -14.26 9.25
C PHE A 13 3.65 -13.19 8.76
N LEU A 14 4.60 -12.77 9.60
CA LEU A 14 5.64 -11.83 9.21
C LEU A 14 6.68 -12.46 8.27
N ALA A 15 6.92 -13.76 8.39
CA ALA A 15 7.83 -14.50 7.52
C ALA A 15 7.26 -14.79 6.12
N SER A 16 5.93 -14.76 5.95
CA SER A 16 5.26 -14.98 4.66
C SER A 16 5.19 -13.71 3.80
N ILE A 17 5.56 -12.54 4.35
CA ILE A 17 5.60 -11.28 3.59
C ILE A 17 6.65 -11.41 2.47
N PRO A 18 6.26 -11.18 1.20
CA PRO A 18 7.18 -11.27 0.08
C PRO A 18 8.39 -10.33 0.23
N LYS A 19 9.58 -10.80 -0.18
CA LYS A 19 10.81 -10.00 -0.12
C LYS A 19 10.80 -8.79 -1.06
N ASP A 20 9.92 -8.80 -2.06
CA ASP A 20 9.70 -7.71 -3.01
C ASP A 20 8.61 -6.73 -2.54
N SER A 21 8.10 -6.87 -1.31
CA SER A 21 7.20 -5.91 -0.71
C SER A 21 7.90 -4.58 -0.45
N LEU A 22 7.25 -3.48 -0.83
CA LEU A 22 7.75 -2.13 -0.72
C LEU A 22 7.18 -1.41 0.52
N GLY A 23 8.00 -0.57 1.13
CA GLY A 23 7.54 0.37 2.16
C GLY A 23 6.76 1.54 1.57
N ALA A 24 6.14 2.33 2.45
CA ALA A 24 5.33 3.48 2.05
C ALA A 24 6.14 4.53 1.28
N ALA A 25 7.39 4.76 1.69
CA ALA A 25 8.28 5.72 1.02
C ALA A 25 8.60 5.31 -0.43
N GLU A 26 8.91 4.03 -0.67
CA GLU A 26 9.22 3.51 -2.00
C GLU A 26 8.00 3.57 -2.93
N ILE A 27 6.82 3.20 -2.40
CA ILE A 27 5.55 3.30 -3.13
C ILE A 27 5.27 4.77 -3.47
N PHE A 28 5.44 5.68 -2.53
CA PHE A 28 5.22 7.11 -2.72
C PHE A 28 6.12 7.69 -3.83
N GLU A 29 7.43 7.42 -3.76
CA GLU A 29 8.36 7.85 -4.80
C GLU A 29 8.03 7.26 -6.19
N ALA A 30 7.59 6.01 -6.23
CA ALA A 30 7.18 5.37 -7.47
C ALA A 30 5.95 6.06 -8.08
N ILE A 31 4.99 6.46 -7.24
CA ILE A 31 3.77 7.16 -7.67
C ILE A 31 4.09 8.56 -8.20
N LEU A 32 4.98 9.31 -7.55
CA LEU A 32 5.39 10.64 -8.02
C LEU A 32 5.99 10.63 -9.44
N LYS A 33 6.58 9.50 -9.83
CA LYS A 33 7.19 9.30 -11.17
C LYS A 33 6.17 8.77 -12.20
N MET A 34 4.94 8.47 -11.80
CA MET A 34 3.90 7.97 -12.71
C MET A 34 3.37 9.09 -13.61
N LYS A 35 3.10 8.72 -14.86
CA LYS A 35 2.51 9.60 -15.87
C LYS A 35 0.98 9.40 -15.96
N PRO A 36 0.23 10.41 -16.44
CA PRO A 36 -1.18 10.24 -16.78
C PRO A 36 -1.44 8.99 -17.64
N GLY A 37 -2.51 8.26 -17.33
CA GLY A 37 -2.88 7.01 -17.97
C GLY A 37 -2.17 5.76 -17.41
N GLN A 38 -1.19 5.91 -16.53
CA GLN A 38 -0.51 4.75 -15.93
C GLN A 38 -1.30 4.16 -14.76
N LYS A 39 -1.34 2.83 -14.73
CA LYS A 39 -1.83 2.03 -13.60
C LYS A 39 -0.72 1.09 -13.13
N ARG A 40 -0.50 1.02 -11.82
CA ARG A 40 0.47 0.11 -11.20
C ARG A 40 -0.10 -0.49 -9.93
N THR A 41 0.31 -1.72 -9.66
CA THR A 41 0.02 -2.43 -8.41
C THR A 41 1.34 -2.75 -7.74
N PHE A 42 1.47 -2.37 -6.48
CA PHE A 42 2.64 -2.60 -5.64
C PHE A 42 2.28 -3.65 -4.60
N LYS A 43 3.20 -4.57 -4.33
CA LYS A 43 3.15 -5.34 -3.09
C LYS A 43 3.68 -4.45 -1.99
N PHE A 44 2.91 -4.27 -0.92
CA PHE A 44 3.34 -3.43 0.19
C PHE A 44 3.73 -4.24 1.41
N ASP A 45 4.63 -3.70 2.22
CA ASP A 45 5.05 -4.31 3.47
C ASP A 45 4.09 -3.92 4.61
N PRO A 46 3.29 -4.84 5.16
CA PRO A 46 2.40 -4.53 6.28
C PRO A 46 3.15 -4.28 7.59
N ARG A 47 4.49 -4.45 7.64
CA ARG A 47 5.33 -4.03 8.77
C ARG A 47 5.60 -2.53 8.76
N ASP A 48 5.44 -1.86 7.62
CA ASP A 48 5.59 -0.42 7.55
C ASP A 48 4.49 0.25 8.40
N PRO A 49 4.84 1.11 9.37
CA PRO A 49 3.85 1.76 10.24
C PRO A 49 2.77 2.55 9.48
N LYS A 50 3.03 3.00 8.25
CA LYS A 50 2.06 3.69 7.40
C LYS A 50 1.13 2.75 6.64
N LEU A 51 1.45 1.46 6.55
CA LEU A 51 0.69 0.47 5.78
C LEU A 51 0.19 -0.71 6.62
N CYS A 52 0.48 -0.70 7.93
CA CYS A 52 0.17 -1.80 8.84
C CYS A 52 -1.31 -1.94 9.23
N SER A 53 -2.16 -1.00 8.86
CA SER A 53 -3.61 -1.06 9.14
C SER A 53 -4.43 -0.31 8.10
N PRO A 54 -5.71 -0.67 7.90
CA PRO A 54 -6.63 0.04 7.01
C PRO A 54 -6.62 1.58 7.21
N GLY A 55 -6.71 2.03 8.46
CA GLY A 55 -6.72 3.47 8.77
C GLY A 55 -5.39 4.18 8.51
N ASN A 56 -4.24 3.47 8.56
CA ASN A 56 -2.96 4.05 8.17
C ASN A 56 -2.82 4.10 6.64
N VAL A 57 -3.30 3.07 5.93
CA VAL A 57 -3.35 3.07 4.46
C VAL A 57 -4.22 4.22 3.94
N GLU A 58 -5.35 4.50 4.59
CA GLU A 58 -6.18 5.67 4.28
C GLU A 58 -5.44 7.00 4.48
N LYS A 59 -4.71 7.16 5.59
CA LYS A 59 -3.87 8.37 5.79
C LYS A 59 -2.79 8.49 4.72
N PHE A 60 -2.18 7.36 4.33
CA PHE A 60 -1.21 7.32 3.25
C PHE A 60 -1.84 7.71 1.91
N HIS A 61 -3.07 7.31 1.63
CA HIS A 61 -3.82 7.79 0.45
C HIS A 61 -3.91 9.32 0.44
N ASP A 62 -4.34 9.91 1.56
CA ASP A 62 -4.51 11.36 1.68
C ASP A 62 -3.18 12.11 1.51
N GLU A 63 -2.07 11.56 2.01
CA GLU A 63 -0.73 12.11 1.79
C GLU A 63 -0.39 12.16 0.30
N ILE A 64 -0.66 11.08 -0.45
CA ILE A 64 -0.41 11.04 -1.89
C ILE A 64 -1.30 12.07 -2.61
N TYR A 65 -2.60 12.11 -2.32
CA TYR A 65 -3.53 13.07 -2.95
C TYR A 65 -3.09 14.52 -2.75
N LYS A 66 -2.57 14.87 -1.58
CA LYS A 66 -2.07 16.22 -1.29
C LYS A 66 -0.75 16.53 -1.98
N ALA A 67 0.08 15.52 -2.20
CA ALA A 67 1.41 15.69 -2.80
C ALA A 67 1.39 15.67 -4.33
N THR A 68 0.45 14.96 -4.95
CA THR A 68 0.38 14.83 -6.40
C THR A 68 -0.48 15.93 -7.02
N GLU A 69 0.05 16.65 -8.01
CA GLU A 69 -0.75 17.52 -8.90
C GLU A 69 -1.50 16.71 -9.97
N ALA A 70 -2.00 15.53 -9.60
CA ALA A 70 -2.65 14.59 -10.50
C ALA A 70 -3.95 14.05 -9.88
N ILE A 71 -4.95 13.85 -10.72
CA ILE A 71 -6.14 13.09 -10.36
C ILE A 71 -5.72 11.63 -10.31
N ILE A 72 -5.55 11.09 -9.11
CA ILE A 72 -5.22 9.68 -8.91
C ILE A 72 -6.45 8.91 -8.39
N LYS A 73 -6.44 7.60 -8.57
CA LYS A 73 -7.34 6.67 -7.89
C LYS A 73 -6.49 5.62 -7.21
N THR A 74 -6.78 5.34 -5.95
CA THR A 74 -6.07 4.36 -5.14
C THR A 74 -7.04 3.30 -4.63
N SER A 75 -6.54 2.08 -4.46
CA SER A 75 -7.27 0.96 -3.86
C SER A 75 -6.27 0.00 -3.25
N TYR A 76 -6.67 -0.75 -2.23
CA TYR A 76 -5.84 -1.78 -1.64
C TYR A 76 -6.63 -3.07 -1.45
N GLU A 77 -5.92 -4.19 -1.54
CA GLU A 77 -6.45 -5.53 -1.33
C GLU A 77 -5.52 -6.28 -0.37
N VAL A 78 -6.10 -6.93 0.64
CA VAL A 78 -5.34 -7.73 1.62
C VAL A 78 -5.90 -9.15 1.62
N ASN A 79 -5.04 -10.11 1.30
CA ASN A 79 -5.32 -11.53 1.41
C ASN A 79 -4.36 -12.16 2.43
N LEU A 80 -4.84 -12.31 3.66
CA LEU A 80 -4.06 -12.84 4.78
C LEU A 80 -3.68 -14.31 4.59
N GLU A 81 -4.53 -15.11 3.92
CA GLU A 81 -4.25 -16.53 3.66
C GLU A 81 -3.06 -16.72 2.72
N LYS A 82 -2.90 -15.80 1.78
CA LYS A 82 -1.82 -15.81 0.79
C LYS A 82 -0.64 -14.89 1.13
N GLY A 83 -0.74 -14.11 2.21
CA GLY A 83 0.25 -13.08 2.54
C GLY A 83 0.35 -11.98 1.47
N GLU A 84 -0.72 -11.72 0.72
CA GLU A 84 -0.73 -10.72 -0.36
C GLU A 84 -1.29 -9.40 0.15
N TYR A 85 -0.50 -8.34 -0.02
CA TYR A 85 -0.82 -6.98 0.36
C TYR A 85 -0.62 -6.11 -0.86
N LEU A 86 -1.70 -5.77 -1.54
CA LEU A 86 -1.64 -5.12 -2.84
C LEU A 86 -2.15 -3.69 -2.72
N TYR A 87 -1.37 -2.77 -3.26
CA TYR A 87 -1.68 -1.36 -3.34
C TYR A 87 -1.72 -0.94 -4.81
N THR A 88 -2.91 -0.62 -5.32
CA THR A 88 -3.10 -0.26 -6.72
C THR A 88 -3.35 1.24 -6.86
N VAL A 89 -2.60 1.86 -7.77
CA VAL A 89 -2.71 3.28 -8.11
C VAL A 89 -2.96 3.43 -9.60
N SER A 90 -3.84 4.34 -9.96
CA SER A 90 -4.07 4.78 -11.32
C SER A 90 -3.98 6.31 -11.39
N VAL A 91 -3.13 6.84 -12.25
CA VAL A 91 -3.08 8.27 -12.55
C VAL A 91 -4.04 8.55 -13.69
N VAL A 92 -5.16 9.22 -13.41
CA VAL A 92 -6.22 9.50 -14.38
C VAL A 92 -5.83 10.66 -15.30
N ALA A 93 -5.39 11.77 -14.72
CA ALA A 93 -4.99 12.98 -15.45
C ALA A 93 -4.06 13.86 -14.60
N GLN A 94 -3.34 14.78 -15.21
CA GLN A 94 -2.68 15.89 -14.49
C GLN A 94 -3.66 17.04 -14.30
N VAL A 95 -3.63 17.67 -13.13
CA VAL A 95 -4.38 18.90 -12.88
C VAL A 95 -3.65 20.02 -13.59
N TRP A 96 -4.26 20.60 -14.63
CA TRP A 96 -3.73 21.81 -15.26
C TRP A 96 -3.99 22.97 -14.29
N LYS A 97 -2.93 23.60 -13.78
CA LYS A 97 -2.99 24.89 -13.09
C LYS A 97 -2.87 26.02 -14.08
#